data_AF-A0A482Y6B2-F1
#
_entry.id   AF-A0A482Y6B2-F1
#
_cell.length_a   1.000
_cell.length_b   1.000
_cell.length_c   1.000
_cell.angle_alpha   90.00
_cell.angle_beta   90.00
_cell.angle_gamma   90.00
#
_symmetry.space_group_name_H-M   'P 1'
#
loop_
_entity.id
_entity.type
_entity.pdbx_description
1 polymer ?
#
loop_
_entity_poly.entity_id
_entity_poly.type
_entity_poly.pdbx_seq_one_letter_code
_entity_poly.pdbx_strand_id
1 'polypeptide(L)'
;MVLMPSFRSLLERLTDDRLRAATLVGLASIPITLVLALDAVPRDGVVIGGLSPATPLLAAGLFVGYHYHDRSIASRRAGVRTGLVGSGGVLAESVADLVTTLGSESPAMTAVTVVLFLVELVLGVAFVALLTMASAIVGAWVASNVARVRDPTAPRAERERPVDDSRWWLPVVVYVLVAPLVLLFVFWIVSDGGGGSVIIGALLLFCLVVTAIAAVVSLVKDTETLVDASAAWQPLSVVYVAGPVGVYALVYLVASLRQSIHPPGDAMYGFVVALWGSSLVYLINRHRYVGTP
;
A
#
# COMPACT_ATOMS: atom_id res chain seq x y z
N MET A 1 -15.34 21.67 -20.70
CA MET A 1 -14.27 21.43 -21.67
C MET A 1 -13.00 21.16 -20.88
N VAL A 2 -12.67 19.88 -20.64
CA VAL A 2 -11.52 19.47 -19.82
C VAL A 2 -10.28 19.56 -20.71
N LEU A 3 -9.42 20.54 -20.45
CA LEU A 3 -8.16 20.69 -21.19
C LEU A 3 -7.26 19.50 -20.83
N MET A 4 -6.98 18.61 -21.79
CA MET A 4 -5.93 17.60 -21.63
C MET A 4 -4.59 18.33 -21.43
N PRO A 5 -3.85 18.06 -20.34
CA PRO A 5 -2.52 18.66 -20.15
C PRO A 5 -1.59 18.22 -21.28
N SER A 6 -0.84 19.17 -21.84
CA SER A 6 0.11 18.87 -22.90
C SER A 6 1.23 17.97 -22.37
N PHE A 7 1.76 17.08 -23.20
CA PHE A 7 2.87 16.19 -22.83
C PHE A 7 4.08 16.95 -22.26
N ARG A 8 4.31 18.18 -22.75
CA ARG A 8 5.33 19.11 -22.24
C ARG A 8 5.08 19.52 -20.79
N SER A 9 3.83 19.82 -20.44
CA SER A 9 3.44 20.17 -19.06
C SER A 9 3.51 18.98 -18.10
N LEU A 10 3.30 17.76 -18.60
CA LEU A 10 3.53 16.53 -17.85
C LEU A 10 5.03 16.30 -17.63
N LEU A 11 5.86 16.48 -18.65
CA LEU A 11 7.31 16.38 -18.54
C LEU A 11 7.89 17.42 -17.58
N GLU A 12 7.49 18.70 -17.66
CA GLU A 12 7.90 19.74 -16.70
C GLU A 12 7.47 19.41 -15.27
N ARG A 13 6.25 18.87 -15.09
CA ARG A 13 5.81 18.35 -13.79
C ARG A 13 6.60 17.13 -13.33
N LEU A 14 7.22 16.38 -14.24
CA LEU A 14 8.08 15.21 -13.96
C LEU A 14 9.57 15.56 -13.80
N THR A 15 9.98 16.77 -14.17
CA THR A 15 11.35 17.31 -13.99
C THR A 15 11.45 18.42 -12.97
N ASP A 16 10.34 18.85 -12.33
CA ASP A 16 10.37 19.83 -11.24
C ASP A 16 11.46 19.50 -10.21
N ASP A 17 12.43 20.41 -10.05
CA ASP A 17 13.64 20.22 -9.25
C ASP A 17 13.32 19.84 -7.80
N ARG A 18 12.16 20.28 -7.29
CA ARG A 18 11.72 20.00 -5.92
C ARG A 18 11.46 18.51 -5.66
N LEU A 19 11.13 17.73 -6.69
CA LEU A 19 10.76 16.32 -6.59
C LEU A 19 11.63 15.42 -7.48
N ARG A 20 12.78 15.93 -7.94
CA ARG A 20 13.71 15.19 -8.81
C ARG A 20 14.17 13.87 -8.19
N ALA A 21 14.45 13.85 -6.88
CA ALA A 21 14.84 12.62 -6.19
C ALA A 21 13.73 11.55 -6.27
N ALA A 22 12.45 11.95 -6.15
CA ALA A 22 11.33 11.03 -6.27
C ALA A 22 11.22 10.38 -7.66
N THR A 23 11.46 11.16 -8.72
CA THR A 23 11.53 10.62 -10.10
C THR A 23 12.70 9.66 -10.25
N LEU A 24 13.90 10.05 -9.80
CA LEU A 24 15.10 9.22 -9.95
C LEU A 24 14.98 7.90 -9.21
N VAL A 25 14.44 7.93 -7.99
CA VAL A 25 14.21 6.73 -7.17
C VAL A 25 13.13 5.84 -7.82
N GLY A 26 12.07 6.42 -8.38
CA GLY A 26 11.07 5.68 -9.17
C GLY A 26 11.70 5.01 -10.39
N LEU A 27 12.51 5.72 -11.18
CA LEU A 27 13.23 5.16 -12.33
C LEU A 27 14.21 4.05 -11.93
N ALA A 28 14.94 4.24 -10.82
CA ALA A 28 15.89 3.26 -10.32
C ALA A 28 15.22 1.97 -9.85
N SER A 29 13.93 2.02 -9.46
CA SER A 29 13.17 0.83 -9.07
C SER A 29 12.79 -0.06 -10.27
N ILE A 30 12.64 0.51 -11.47
CA ILE A 30 12.23 -0.23 -12.69
C ILE A 30 13.17 -1.40 -13.00
N PRO A 31 14.50 -1.23 -13.17
CA PRO A 31 15.37 -2.36 -13.50
C PRO A 31 15.37 -3.43 -12.41
N ILE A 32 15.24 -3.05 -11.14
CA ILE A 32 15.17 -4.00 -10.02
C ILE A 32 13.88 -4.82 -10.08
N THR A 33 12.74 -4.15 -10.29
CA THR A 33 11.44 -4.81 -10.50
C THR A 33 11.50 -5.78 -11.66
N LEU A 34 12.12 -5.40 -12.79
CA LEU A 34 12.23 -6.28 -13.96
C LEU A 34 13.11 -7.51 -13.69
N VAL A 35 14.22 -7.34 -12.98
CA VAL A 35 15.08 -8.48 -12.60
C VAL A 35 14.32 -9.44 -11.69
N LEU A 36 13.56 -8.93 -10.71
CA LEU A 36 12.76 -9.76 -9.82
C LEU A 36 11.61 -10.47 -10.56
N ALA A 37 10.97 -9.79 -11.51
CA ALA A 37 9.92 -10.39 -12.34
C ALA A 37 10.48 -11.53 -13.21
N LEU A 38 11.70 -11.39 -13.74
CA LEU A 38 12.35 -12.44 -14.51
C LEU A 38 12.69 -13.69 -13.67
N ASP A 39 13.08 -13.51 -12.41
CA ASP A 39 13.32 -14.63 -11.48
C ASP A 39 12.03 -15.28 -10.97
N ALA A 40 10.90 -14.59 -11.07
CA ALA A 40 9.59 -15.13 -10.69
C ALA A 40 9.02 -16.12 -11.73
N VAL A 41 9.60 -16.20 -12.94
CA VAL A 41 9.20 -17.16 -13.97
C VAL A 41 9.65 -18.58 -13.57
N PRO A 42 8.73 -19.52 -13.29
CA PRO A 42 9.10 -20.86 -12.83
C PRO A 42 9.82 -21.63 -13.93
N ARG A 43 11.09 -21.96 -13.70
CA ARG A 43 11.86 -22.80 -14.63
C ARG A 43 11.52 -24.29 -14.55
N ASP A 44 10.93 -24.76 -13.44
CA ASP A 44 10.62 -26.19 -13.19
C ASP A 44 9.29 -26.44 -12.45
N GLY A 45 8.30 -25.55 -12.57
CA GLY A 45 6.95 -25.76 -12.01
C GLY A 45 6.81 -25.57 -10.49
N VAL A 46 7.85 -25.13 -9.80
CA VAL A 46 7.79 -24.74 -8.38
C VAL A 46 8.20 -23.27 -8.24
N VAL A 47 7.25 -22.40 -7.94
CA VAL A 47 7.51 -20.99 -7.57
C VAL A 47 7.93 -20.96 -6.11
N ILE A 48 9.25 -20.96 -5.84
CA ILE A 48 9.79 -20.84 -4.49
C ILE A 48 10.10 -19.37 -4.18
N GLY A 49 9.28 -18.72 -3.35
CA GLY A 49 9.72 -17.66 -2.44
C GLY A 49 10.36 -16.39 -3.03
N GLY A 50 9.88 -15.88 -4.17
CA GLY A 50 10.30 -14.58 -4.72
C GLY A 50 9.65 -13.39 -4.01
N LEU A 51 10.39 -12.28 -3.87
CA LEU A 51 9.80 -10.99 -3.49
C LEU A 51 8.83 -10.55 -4.58
N SER A 52 7.65 -10.06 -4.21
CA SER A 52 6.71 -9.49 -5.18
C SER A 52 7.41 -8.38 -5.98
N PRO A 53 7.23 -8.30 -7.31
CA PRO A 53 7.79 -7.25 -8.18
C PRO A 53 7.48 -5.82 -7.71
N ALA A 54 6.44 -5.64 -6.89
CA ALA A 54 6.07 -4.36 -6.29
C ALA A 54 6.96 -3.94 -5.10
N THR A 55 7.74 -4.86 -4.50
CA THR A 55 8.54 -4.61 -3.28
C THR A 55 9.59 -3.50 -3.45
N PRO A 56 10.39 -3.47 -4.53
CA PRO A 56 11.34 -2.38 -4.76
C PRO A 56 10.65 -1.01 -4.82
N LEU A 57 9.44 -0.98 -5.36
CA LEU A 57 8.66 0.24 -5.52
C LEU A 57 8.08 0.74 -4.20
N LEU A 58 7.66 -0.18 -3.31
CA LEU A 58 7.29 0.15 -1.93
C LEU A 58 8.50 0.69 -1.14
N ALA A 59 9.66 0.05 -1.27
CA ALA A 59 10.90 0.50 -0.63
C ALA A 59 11.33 1.89 -1.14
N ALA A 60 11.21 2.13 -2.44
CA ALA A 60 11.40 3.42 -3.07
C ALA A 60 10.45 4.49 -2.48
N GLY A 61 9.16 4.17 -2.33
CA GLY A 61 8.19 5.05 -1.68
C GLY A 61 8.58 5.38 -0.23
N LEU A 62 8.94 4.36 0.56
CA LEU A 62 9.39 4.53 1.95
C LEU A 62 10.62 5.44 2.05
N PHE A 63 11.63 5.20 1.21
CA PHE A 63 12.86 5.99 1.16
C PHE A 63 12.59 7.46 0.80
N VAL A 64 11.75 7.70 -0.21
CA VAL A 64 11.37 9.06 -0.62
C VAL A 64 10.57 9.74 0.50
N GLY A 65 9.69 9.01 1.18
CA GLY A 65 9.00 9.49 2.37
C GLY A 65 9.95 9.96 3.48
N TYR A 66 10.95 9.13 3.78
CA TYR A 66 12.01 9.44 4.75
C TYR A 66 12.82 10.67 4.32
N HIS A 67 13.20 10.76 3.06
CA HIS A 67 13.98 11.88 2.52
C HIS A 67 13.21 13.22 2.57
N TYR A 68 11.91 13.21 2.30
CA TYR A 68 11.05 14.40 2.27
C TYR A 68 10.27 14.63 3.59
N HIS A 69 10.70 14.04 4.71
CA HIS A 69 9.94 14.05 5.96
C HIS A 69 9.65 15.46 6.51
N ASP A 70 10.58 16.41 6.34
CA ASP A 70 10.42 17.81 6.77
C ASP A 70 9.25 18.54 6.08
N ARG A 71 8.70 17.99 5.00
CA ARG A 71 7.66 18.62 4.18
C ARG A 71 6.54 17.62 3.88
N SER A 72 5.57 17.52 4.78
CA SER A 72 4.46 16.55 4.69
C SER A 72 3.71 16.52 3.35
N ILE A 73 3.41 17.69 2.75
CA ILE A 73 2.77 17.78 1.43
C ILE A 73 3.73 17.34 0.31
N ALA A 74 5.04 17.56 0.48
CA ALA A 74 6.04 17.09 -0.47
C ALA A 74 6.18 15.57 -0.40
N SER A 75 6.23 14.96 0.79
CA SER A 75 6.32 13.50 0.96
C SER A 75 5.16 12.76 0.27
N ARG A 76 3.90 13.19 0.45
CA ARG A 76 2.75 12.58 -0.26
C ARG A 76 2.89 12.67 -1.77
N ARG A 77 3.21 13.86 -2.29
CA ARG A 77 3.38 14.09 -3.74
C ARG A 77 4.58 13.33 -4.30
N ALA A 78 5.65 13.22 -3.52
CA ALA A 78 6.84 12.48 -3.87
C ALA A 78 6.54 10.98 -3.96
N GLY A 79 5.83 10.40 -2.99
CA GLY A 79 5.38 9.01 -3.04
C GLY A 79 4.50 8.70 -4.25
N VAL A 80 3.50 9.54 -4.55
CA VAL A 80 2.67 9.39 -5.76
C VAL A 80 3.54 9.43 -7.02
N ARG A 81 4.45 10.41 -7.13
CA ARG A 81 5.33 10.55 -8.30
C ARG A 81 6.28 9.36 -8.45
N THR A 82 6.84 8.86 -7.37
CA THR A 82 7.67 7.65 -7.36
C THR A 82 6.89 6.44 -7.87
N GLY A 83 5.64 6.25 -7.43
CA GLY A 83 4.78 5.16 -7.92
C GLY A 83 4.41 5.29 -9.39
N LEU A 84 4.01 6.48 -9.83
CA LEU A 84 3.68 6.73 -11.24
C LEU A 84 4.89 6.45 -12.14
N VAL A 85 6.08 6.91 -11.75
CA VAL A 85 7.30 6.70 -12.53
C VAL A 85 7.74 5.23 -12.48
N GLY A 86 7.74 4.62 -11.29
CA GLY A 86 8.15 3.23 -11.12
C GLY A 86 7.17 2.20 -11.66
N SER A 87 5.91 2.59 -11.91
CA SER A 87 4.88 1.71 -12.50
C SER A 87 5.30 1.14 -13.85
N GLY A 88 6.22 1.79 -14.57
CA GLY A 88 6.76 1.26 -15.82
C GLY A 88 7.35 -0.14 -15.70
N GLY A 89 7.94 -0.50 -14.55
CA GLY A 89 8.45 -1.85 -14.31
C GLY A 89 7.32 -2.89 -14.19
N VAL A 90 6.28 -2.56 -13.42
CA VAL A 90 5.10 -3.42 -13.25
C VAL A 90 4.34 -3.56 -14.58
N LEU A 91 4.20 -2.47 -15.33
CA LEU A 91 3.54 -2.49 -16.63
C LEU A 91 4.26 -3.36 -17.65
N ALA A 92 5.59 -3.37 -17.64
CA ALA A 92 6.35 -4.22 -18.55
C ALA A 92 6.13 -5.71 -18.25
N GLU A 93 6.02 -6.09 -16.97
CA GLU A 93 5.63 -7.44 -16.55
C GLU A 93 4.20 -7.77 -17.01
N SER A 94 3.22 -6.92 -16.73
CA SER A 94 1.83 -7.13 -17.17
C SER A 94 1.72 -7.29 -18.69
N VAL A 95 2.49 -6.51 -19.47
CA VAL A 95 2.53 -6.65 -20.93
C VAL A 95 3.12 -8.00 -21.36
N ALA A 96 4.16 -8.48 -20.68
CA ALA A 96 4.71 -9.81 -20.96
C ALA A 96 3.68 -10.91 -20.70
N ASP A 97 2.95 -10.83 -19.59
CA ASP A 97 1.87 -11.77 -19.25
C ASP A 97 0.73 -11.72 -20.28
N LEU A 98 0.36 -10.52 -20.72
CA LEU A 98 -0.64 -10.38 -21.79
C LEU A 98 -0.20 -11.07 -23.07
N VAL A 99 1.04 -10.87 -23.51
CA VAL A 99 1.56 -11.47 -24.75
C VAL A 99 1.51 -13.00 -24.69
N THR A 100 1.89 -13.58 -23.55
CA THR A 100 1.82 -15.05 -23.38
C THR A 100 0.39 -15.56 -23.38
N THR A 101 -0.53 -14.83 -22.74
CA THR A 101 -1.96 -15.19 -22.66
C THR A 101 -2.61 -15.17 -24.04
N LEU A 102 -2.43 -14.09 -24.81
CA LEU A 102 -3.06 -13.92 -26.13
C LEU A 102 -2.63 -15.00 -27.14
N GLY A 103 -1.43 -15.55 -27.01
CA GLY A 103 -0.93 -16.63 -27.86
C GLY A 103 -1.68 -17.96 -27.71
N SER A 104 -2.51 -18.10 -26.67
CA SER A 104 -3.22 -19.35 -26.32
C SER A 104 -4.74 -19.27 -26.45
N GLU A 105 -5.29 -18.09 -26.78
CA GLU A 105 -6.73 -17.85 -26.76
C GLU A 105 -7.39 -17.82 -28.15
N SER A 106 -8.71 -18.08 -28.18
CA SER A 106 -9.54 -17.87 -29.38
C SER A 106 -9.73 -16.37 -29.68
N PRO A 107 -9.97 -15.96 -30.95
CA PRO A 107 -10.09 -14.53 -31.31
C PRO A 107 -11.15 -13.73 -30.54
N ALA A 108 -12.25 -14.38 -30.14
CA ALA A 108 -13.29 -13.73 -29.33
C ALA A 108 -12.81 -13.48 -27.89
N MET A 109 -12.07 -14.42 -27.31
CA MET A 109 -11.47 -14.28 -25.98
C MET A 109 -10.33 -13.25 -25.99
N THR A 110 -9.53 -13.21 -27.05
CA THR A 110 -8.50 -12.18 -27.27
C THR A 110 -9.08 -10.76 -27.10
N ALA A 111 -10.22 -10.47 -27.71
CA ALA A 111 -10.85 -9.15 -27.61
C ALA A 111 -11.28 -8.82 -26.17
N VAL A 112 -11.84 -9.79 -25.44
CA VAL A 112 -12.23 -9.64 -24.03
C VAL A 112 -10.99 -9.41 -23.15
N THR A 113 -9.95 -10.21 -23.34
CA THR A 113 -8.68 -10.14 -22.59
C THR A 113 -8.00 -8.80 -22.79
N VAL A 114 -7.96 -8.26 -24.01
CA VAL A 114 -7.41 -6.92 -24.27
C VAL A 114 -8.19 -5.83 -23.55
N VAL A 115 -9.53 -5.90 -23.52
CA VAL A 115 -10.34 -4.90 -22.80
C VAL A 115 -10.10 -4.98 -21.30
N LEU A 116 -10.08 -6.18 -20.72
CA LEU A 116 -9.80 -6.39 -19.29
C LEU A 116 -8.39 -5.91 -18.92
N PHE A 117 -7.41 -6.18 -19.78
CA PHE A 117 -6.03 -5.72 -19.58
C PHE A 117 -5.93 -4.18 -19.54
N LEU A 118 -6.66 -3.46 -20.40
CA LEU A 118 -6.65 -2.00 -20.36
C LEU A 118 -7.24 -1.45 -19.04
N VAL A 119 -8.27 -2.11 -18.51
CA VAL A 119 -8.84 -1.77 -17.20
C VAL A 119 -7.84 -2.06 -16.09
N GLU A 120 -7.22 -3.25 -16.12
CA GLU A 120 -6.18 -3.65 -15.19
C GLU A 120 -5.00 -2.67 -15.20
N LEU A 121 -4.57 -2.21 -16.38
CA LEU A 121 -3.46 -1.27 -16.54
C LEU A 121 -3.75 0.06 -15.83
N VAL A 122 -4.95 0.61 -16.02
CA VAL A 122 -5.35 1.86 -15.36
C VAL A 122 -5.45 1.68 -13.84
N LEU A 123 -6.11 0.61 -13.40
CA LEU A 123 -6.27 0.32 -11.97
C LEU A 123 -4.94 0.01 -11.30
N GLY A 124 -4.06 -0.75 -11.96
CA GLY A 124 -2.74 -1.13 -11.49
C GLY A 124 -1.83 0.06 -11.29
N VAL A 125 -1.77 0.98 -12.26
CA VAL A 125 -0.99 2.23 -12.11
C VAL A 125 -1.50 3.08 -10.94
N ALA A 126 -2.83 3.25 -10.85
CA ALA A 126 -3.44 3.99 -9.75
C ALA A 126 -3.16 3.33 -8.40
N PHE A 127 -3.28 2.01 -8.34
CA PHE A 127 -3.03 1.21 -7.14
C PHE A 127 -1.57 1.28 -6.68
N VAL A 128 -0.62 1.14 -7.61
CA VAL A 128 0.81 1.30 -7.35
C VAL A 128 1.13 2.70 -6.82
N ALA A 129 0.56 3.76 -7.43
CA ALA A 129 0.74 5.12 -6.96
C ALA A 129 0.19 5.35 -5.54
N LEU A 130 -0.93 4.70 -5.18
CA LEU A 130 -1.50 4.73 -3.83
C LEU A 130 -0.60 4.00 -2.83
N LEU A 131 -0.08 2.82 -3.20
CA LEU A 131 0.83 2.03 -2.37
C LEU A 131 2.13 2.77 -2.07
N THR A 132 2.75 3.41 -3.07
CA THR A 132 3.96 4.21 -2.87
C THR A 132 3.70 5.49 -2.08
N MET A 133 2.53 6.11 -2.27
CA MET A 133 2.10 7.24 -1.44
C MET A 133 1.98 6.83 0.03
N ALA A 134 1.30 5.71 0.31
CA ALA A 134 1.15 5.19 1.67
C ALA A 134 2.52 4.86 2.29
N SER A 135 3.38 4.20 1.52
CA SER A 135 4.76 3.90 1.94
C SER A 135 5.54 5.17 2.24
N ALA A 136 5.41 6.22 1.43
CA ALA A 136 6.05 7.50 1.70
C ALA A 136 5.51 8.20 2.96
N ILE A 137 4.21 8.09 3.24
CA ILE A 137 3.62 8.59 4.48
C ILE A 137 4.23 7.86 5.69
N VAL A 138 4.32 6.53 5.63
CA VAL A 138 4.96 5.73 6.68
C VAL A 138 6.43 6.11 6.83
N GLY A 139 7.17 6.30 5.73
CA GLY A 139 8.58 6.68 5.75
C GLY A 139 8.82 8.05 6.41
N ALA A 140 7.96 9.03 6.10
CA ALA A 140 8.00 10.33 6.74
C ALA A 140 7.68 10.26 8.24
N TRP A 141 6.72 9.41 8.63
CA TRP A 141 6.39 9.15 10.03
C TRP A 141 7.55 8.49 10.79
N VAL A 142 8.21 7.49 10.21
CA VAL A 142 9.41 6.87 10.82
C VAL A 142 10.49 7.93 11.04
N ALA A 143 10.82 8.72 10.01
CA ALA A 143 11.83 9.77 10.11
C ALA A 143 11.50 10.78 11.22
N SER A 144 10.24 11.21 11.29
CA SER A 144 9.75 12.15 12.30
C SER A 144 9.86 11.57 13.72
N ASN A 145 9.57 10.28 13.93
CA ASN A 145 9.75 9.63 15.23
C ASN A 145 11.22 9.53 15.62
N VAL A 146 12.10 9.16 14.69
CA VAL A 146 13.54 9.08 14.95
C VAL A 146 14.09 10.47 15.29
N ALA A 147 13.65 11.52 14.59
CA ALA A 147 14.02 12.90 14.89
C ALA A 147 13.55 13.32 16.29
N ARG A 148 12.30 13.00 16.67
CA ARG A 148 11.74 13.28 18.01
C ARG A 148 12.53 12.62 19.14
N VAL A 149 13.00 11.39 18.94
CA VAL A 149 13.83 10.70 19.93
C VAL A 149 15.22 11.33 20.06
N ARG A 150 15.77 11.87 18.95
CA ARG A 150 17.09 12.51 18.93
C ARG A 150 17.11 13.93 19.50
N ASP A 151 16.03 14.69 19.32
CA ASP A 151 15.90 16.05 19.87
C ASP A 151 14.56 16.21 20.62
N PRO A 152 14.53 15.84 21.91
CA PRO A 152 13.34 15.97 22.76
C PRO A 152 12.97 17.43 23.06
N THR A 153 13.88 18.38 22.80
CA THR A 153 13.77 19.78 23.20
C THR A 153 13.27 20.72 22.11
N ALA A 154 13.07 20.22 20.89
CA ALA A 154 12.48 21.01 19.81
C ALA A 154 11.12 21.60 20.27
N PRO A 155 10.94 22.92 20.21
CA PRO A 155 9.75 23.57 20.75
C PRO A 155 8.50 23.02 20.06
N ARG A 156 7.66 22.36 20.86
CA ARG A 156 6.32 21.92 20.48
C ARG A 156 5.58 23.19 20.10
N ALA A 157 5.42 23.46 18.81
CA ALA A 157 4.52 24.53 18.40
C ALA A 157 3.15 24.16 18.95
N GLU A 158 2.73 24.84 20.02
CA GLU A 158 1.39 24.77 20.62
C GLU A 158 0.38 25.18 19.54
N ARG A 159 0.09 24.26 18.64
CA ARG A 159 -1.15 24.25 17.91
C ARG A 159 -2.08 23.45 18.79
N GLU A 160 -2.74 24.14 19.71
CA GLU A 160 -3.98 23.68 20.33
C GLU A 160 -5.00 23.46 19.21
N ARG A 161 -4.91 22.32 18.53
CA ARG A 161 -5.97 21.82 17.67
C ARG A 161 -6.86 20.96 18.56
N PRO A 162 -8.17 21.22 18.62
CA PRO A 162 -9.10 20.37 19.33
C PRO A 162 -8.95 18.92 18.83
N VAL A 163 -8.71 17.99 19.76
CA VAL A 163 -8.58 16.55 19.48
C VAL A 163 -9.83 16.00 18.77
N ASP A 164 -10.98 16.60 19.05
CA ASP A 164 -12.30 16.17 18.57
C ASP A 164 -12.53 16.34 17.05
N ASP A 165 -11.73 17.14 16.35
CA ASP A 165 -11.95 17.42 14.92
C ASP A 165 -11.21 16.44 13.98
N SER A 166 -10.42 15.51 14.54
CA SER A 166 -9.73 14.50 13.71
C SER A 166 -10.72 13.46 13.19
N ARG A 167 -10.94 13.44 11.87
CA ARG A 167 -11.75 12.43 11.17
C ARG A 167 -10.95 11.21 10.69
N TRP A 168 -9.67 11.13 11.05
CA TRP A 168 -8.78 10.07 10.57
C TRP A 168 -9.10 8.69 11.14
N TRP A 169 -9.89 8.58 12.20
CA TRP A 169 -10.39 7.30 12.72
C TRP A 169 -11.45 6.64 11.81
N LEU A 170 -12.17 7.41 10.99
CA LEU A 170 -13.28 6.88 10.18
C LEU A 170 -12.83 5.77 9.21
N PRO A 171 -11.74 5.90 8.43
CA PRO A 171 -11.27 4.80 7.59
C PRO A 171 -10.86 3.55 8.37
N VAL A 172 -10.39 3.70 9.62
CA VAL A 172 -10.05 2.56 10.49
C VAL A 172 -11.32 1.80 10.86
N VAL A 173 -12.41 2.50 11.21
CA VAL A 173 -13.72 1.88 11.47
C VAL A 173 -14.24 1.17 10.24
N VAL A 174 -14.19 1.81 9.06
CA VAL A 174 -14.60 1.19 7.80
C VAL A 174 -13.84 -0.11 7.57
N TYR A 175 -12.51 -0.10 7.74
CA TYR A 175 -11.70 -1.30 7.57
C TYR A 175 -12.07 -2.41 8.57
N VAL A 176 -12.26 -2.08 9.85
CA VAL A 176 -12.62 -3.05 10.90
C VAL A 176 -13.96 -3.74 10.61
N LEU A 177 -14.91 -3.03 9.99
CA LEU A 177 -16.20 -3.59 9.59
C LEU A 177 -16.12 -4.39 8.28
N VAL A 178 -15.40 -3.88 7.28
CA VAL A 178 -15.32 -4.48 5.93
C VAL A 178 -14.48 -5.75 5.92
N ALA A 179 -13.34 -5.77 6.61
CA ALA A 179 -12.39 -6.89 6.58
C ALA A 179 -13.01 -8.25 6.92
N PRO A 180 -13.73 -8.44 8.05
CA PRO A 180 -14.31 -9.74 8.38
C PRO A 180 -15.38 -10.17 7.37
N LEU A 181 -16.17 -9.24 6.83
CA LEU A 181 -17.19 -9.54 5.82
C LEU A 181 -16.57 -10.03 4.51
N VAL A 182 -15.51 -9.37 4.05
CA VAL A 182 -14.78 -9.78 2.85
C VAL A 182 -14.10 -11.14 3.05
N LEU A 183 -13.41 -11.33 4.18
CA LEU A 183 -12.75 -12.61 4.46
C LEU A 183 -13.76 -13.75 4.57
N LEU A 184 -14.90 -13.53 5.23
CA LEU A 184 -15.98 -14.50 5.30
C LEU A 184 -16.50 -14.86 3.91
N PHE A 185 -16.76 -13.87 3.06
CA PHE A 185 -17.21 -14.11 1.68
C PHE A 185 -16.18 -14.92 0.88
N VAL A 186 -14.91 -14.53 0.93
CA VAL A 186 -13.83 -15.17 0.17
C VAL A 186 -13.60 -16.62 0.62
N PHE A 187 -13.56 -16.88 1.93
CA PHE A 187 -13.28 -18.24 2.42
C PHE A 187 -14.50 -19.16 2.39
N TRP A 188 -15.72 -18.64 2.52
CA TRP A 188 -16.93 -19.45 2.63
C TRP A 188 -17.73 -19.57 1.33
N ILE A 189 -17.84 -18.50 0.53
CA ILE A 189 -18.73 -18.47 -0.64
C ILE A 189 -17.97 -18.79 -1.92
N VAL A 190 -16.74 -18.28 -2.07
CA VAL A 190 -15.93 -18.52 -3.27
C VAL A 190 -15.42 -19.97 -3.32
N SER A 191 -15.23 -20.61 -2.18
CA SER A 191 -14.79 -22.01 -2.08
C SER A 191 -15.80 -23.01 -2.65
N ASP A 192 -17.09 -22.64 -2.75
CA ASP A 192 -18.18 -23.49 -3.26
C ASP A 192 -18.39 -23.42 -4.80
N GLY A 193 -17.52 -22.74 -5.56
CA GLY A 193 -17.23 -23.10 -6.96
C GLY A 193 -18.04 -22.46 -8.10
N GLY A 194 -18.69 -21.30 -7.89
CA GLY A 194 -19.33 -20.54 -8.98
C GLY A 194 -18.37 -19.61 -9.74
N GLY A 195 -18.41 -19.58 -11.08
CA GLY A 195 -17.59 -18.64 -11.88
C GLY A 195 -17.89 -17.15 -11.56
N GLY A 196 -19.14 -16.82 -11.23
CA GLY A 196 -19.54 -15.46 -10.83
C GLY A 196 -19.00 -15.02 -9.46
N SER A 197 -18.82 -15.95 -8.52
CA SER A 197 -18.29 -15.64 -7.18
C SER A 197 -16.80 -15.30 -7.19
N VAL A 198 -16.04 -15.80 -8.18
CA VAL A 198 -14.60 -15.49 -8.31
C VAL A 198 -14.35 -14.02 -8.61
N ILE A 199 -15.08 -13.45 -9.58
CA ILE A 199 -14.94 -12.03 -9.96
C ILE A 199 -15.32 -11.12 -8.78
N ILE A 200 -16.44 -11.44 -8.11
CA ILE A 200 -16.89 -10.68 -6.94
C ILE A 200 -15.85 -10.79 -5.81
N GLY A 201 -15.30 -11.98 -5.56
CA GLY A 201 -14.25 -12.19 -4.58
C GLY A 201 -13.00 -11.36 -4.87
N ALA A 202 -12.55 -11.33 -6.13
CA ALA A 202 -11.41 -10.53 -6.55
C ALA A 202 -11.64 -9.01 -6.33
N LEU A 203 -12.83 -8.51 -6.70
CA LEU A 203 -13.19 -7.10 -6.46
C LEU A 203 -13.25 -6.76 -4.97
N LEU A 204 -13.81 -7.65 -4.15
CA LEU A 204 -13.88 -7.46 -2.70
C LEU A 204 -12.48 -7.47 -2.06
N LEU A 205 -11.59 -8.37 -2.50
CA LEU A 205 -10.19 -8.39 -2.06
C LEU A 205 -9.46 -7.10 -2.47
N PHE A 206 -9.69 -6.58 -3.68
CA PHE A 206 -9.14 -5.31 -4.11
C PHE A 206 -9.62 -4.15 -3.21
N CYS A 207 -10.93 -4.07 -2.94
CA CYS A 207 -11.49 -3.10 -2.00
C CYS A 207 -10.92 -3.25 -0.58
N LEU A 208 -10.70 -4.48 -0.12
CA LEU A 208 -10.09 -4.77 1.17
C LEU A 208 -8.66 -4.22 1.25
N VAL A 209 -7.87 -4.36 0.18
CA VAL A 209 -6.51 -3.84 0.16
C VAL A 209 -6.52 -2.31 0.18
N VAL A 210 -7.41 -1.66 -0.59
CA VAL A 210 -7.55 -0.19 -0.57
C VAL A 210 -7.96 0.31 0.81
N THR A 211 -8.91 -0.36 1.48
CA THR A 211 -9.31 0.00 2.85
C THR A 211 -8.22 -0.27 3.88
N ALA A 212 -7.41 -1.33 3.71
CA ALA A 212 -6.23 -1.58 4.55
C ALA A 212 -5.18 -0.47 4.42
N ILE A 213 -4.90 -0.02 3.19
CA ILE A 213 -4.00 1.12 2.93
C ILE A 213 -4.54 2.38 3.62
N ALA A 214 -5.83 2.66 3.47
CA ALA A 214 -6.48 3.80 4.10
C ALA A 214 -6.38 3.72 5.63
N ALA A 215 -6.61 2.54 6.23
CA ALA A 215 -6.49 2.31 7.66
C ALA A 215 -5.07 2.56 8.18
N VAL A 216 -4.03 2.07 7.50
CA VAL A 216 -2.63 2.32 7.89
C VAL A 216 -2.31 3.82 7.84
N VAL A 217 -2.66 4.51 6.75
CA VAL A 217 -2.45 5.96 6.63
C VAL A 217 -3.20 6.72 7.71
N SER A 218 -4.43 6.31 8.00
CA SER A 218 -5.26 6.86 9.06
C SER A 218 -4.68 6.66 10.44
N LEU A 219 -4.18 5.46 10.78
CA LEU A 219 -3.51 5.19 12.05
C LEU A 219 -2.29 6.09 12.24
N VAL A 220 -1.45 6.22 11.20
CA VAL A 220 -0.31 7.13 11.23
C VAL A 220 -0.75 8.57 11.48
N LYS A 221 -1.76 9.06 10.74
CA LYS A 221 -2.21 10.45 10.86
C LYS A 221 -2.91 10.74 12.18
N ASP A 222 -3.75 9.84 12.65
CA ASP A 222 -4.51 10.03 13.89
C ASP A 222 -3.58 9.95 15.12
N THR A 223 -2.62 9.03 15.12
CA THR A 223 -1.61 8.94 16.19
C THR A 223 -0.73 10.20 16.26
N GLU A 224 -0.32 10.77 15.11
CA GLU A 224 0.37 12.07 15.06
C GLU A 224 -0.49 13.17 15.68
N THR A 225 -1.78 13.25 15.32
CA THR A 225 -2.67 14.28 15.87
C THR A 225 -2.86 14.15 17.38
N LEU A 226 -2.96 12.93 17.91
CA LEU A 226 -3.09 12.69 19.35
C LEU A 226 -1.83 13.07 20.12
N VAL A 227 -0.65 12.78 19.56
CA VAL A 227 0.63 13.16 20.16
C VAL A 227 0.81 14.68 20.12
N ASP A 228 0.51 15.33 19.00
CA ASP A 228 0.67 16.78 18.85
C ASP A 228 -0.27 17.55 19.81
N ALA A 229 -1.51 17.08 19.96
CA ALA A 229 -2.49 17.65 20.87
C ALA A 229 -2.29 17.28 22.34
N SER A 230 -1.23 16.53 22.68
CA SER A 230 -0.93 16.06 24.04
C SER A 230 -2.12 15.36 24.70
N ALA A 231 -2.84 14.54 23.94
CA ALA A 231 -4.01 13.82 24.44
C ALA A 231 -3.67 12.94 25.66
N ALA A 232 -4.69 12.68 26.48
CA ALA A 232 -4.56 11.89 27.71
C ALA A 232 -4.01 10.47 27.46
N TRP A 233 -4.21 9.94 26.25
CA TRP A 233 -3.61 8.70 25.79
C TRP A 233 -2.70 8.95 24.59
N GLN A 234 -1.45 8.51 24.71
CA GLN A 234 -0.47 8.53 23.63
C GLN A 234 -0.25 7.11 23.12
N PRO A 235 -0.83 6.73 21.97
CA PRO A 235 -0.64 5.40 21.42
C PRO A 235 0.83 5.17 21.09
N LEU A 236 1.34 3.98 21.43
CA LEU A 236 2.61 3.49 20.92
C LEU A 236 2.44 3.16 19.43
N SER A 237 2.47 4.20 18.60
CA SER A 237 2.15 4.16 17.16
C SER A 237 2.94 3.12 16.40
N VAL A 238 4.18 2.84 16.82
CA VAL A 238 5.02 1.78 16.25
C VAL A 238 4.36 0.41 16.34
N VAL A 239 3.70 0.08 17.46
CA VAL A 239 3.07 -1.24 17.61
C VAL A 239 1.88 -1.41 16.67
N TYR A 240 1.06 -0.36 16.52
CA TYR A 240 -0.13 -0.42 15.67
C TYR A 240 0.20 -0.46 14.16
N VAL A 241 1.29 0.19 13.74
CA VAL A 241 1.66 0.28 12.32
C VAL A 241 2.68 -0.79 11.93
N ALA A 242 3.73 -1.01 12.72
CA ALA A 242 4.78 -1.97 12.41
C ALA A 242 4.41 -3.41 12.84
N GLY A 243 3.50 -3.58 13.81
CA GLY A 243 3.03 -4.90 14.26
C GLY A 243 2.51 -5.76 13.12
N PRO A 244 1.53 -5.30 12.32
CA PRO A 244 1.02 -6.04 11.16
C PRO A 244 2.10 -6.40 10.13
N VAL A 245 3.06 -5.50 9.89
CA VAL A 245 4.21 -5.75 8.99
C VAL A 245 5.13 -6.84 9.54
N GLY A 246 5.37 -6.84 10.86
CA GLY A 246 6.11 -7.92 11.52
C GLY A 246 5.41 -9.27 11.40
N VAL A 247 4.07 -9.29 11.53
CA VAL A 247 3.28 -10.51 11.31
C VAL A 247 3.36 -10.98 9.86
N TYR A 248 3.27 -10.08 8.88
CA TYR A 248 3.49 -10.41 7.47
C TYR A 248 4.83 -11.14 7.27
N ALA A 249 5.93 -10.54 7.75
CA ALA A 249 7.26 -11.11 7.58
C ALA A 249 7.40 -12.48 8.26
N LEU A 250 6.82 -12.64 9.46
CA LEU A 250 6.82 -13.91 10.18
C LEU A 250 6.03 -14.98 9.44
N VAL A 251 4.82 -14.67 8.96
CA VAL A 251 3.98 -15.62 8.23
C VAL A 251 4.62 -15.98 6.90
N TYR A 252 5.20 -15.02 6.18
CA TYR A 252 5.97 -15.27 4.97
C TYR A 252 7.13 -16.25 5.22
N LEU A 253 7.91 -16.02 6.28
CA LEU A 253 9.03 -16.87 6.65
C LEU A 253 8.55 -18.30 6.97
N VAL A 254 7.51 -18.43 7.79
CA VAL A 254 6.95 -19.73 8.16
C VAL A 254 6.38 -20.45 6.94
N ALA A 255 5.64 -19.76 6.08
CA ALA A 255 5.08 -20.34 4.86
C ALA A 255 6.18 -20.77 3.88
N SER A 256 7.26 -19.99 3.77
CA SER A 256 8.43 -20.33 2.94
C SER A 256 9.15 -21.57 3.48
N LEU A 257 9.39 -21.64 4.80
CA LEU A 257 9.99 -22.81 5.45
C LEU A 257 9.12 -24.07 5.33
N ARG A 258 7.81 -23.90 5.25
CA ARG A 258 6.83 -24.99 5.04
C ARG A 258 6.59 -25.32 3.57
N GLN A 259 7.29 -24.67 2.65
CA GLN A 259 7.10 -24.84 1.20
C GLN A 259 5.63 -24.68 0.78
N SER A 260 4.95 -23.68 1.34
CA SER A 260 3.60 -23.31 0.89
C SER A 260 3.61 -23.01 -0.61
N ILE A 261 2.49 -23.29 -1.27
CA ILE A 261 2.31 -23.04 -2.71
C ILE A 261 2.42 -21.54 -3.02
N HIS A 262 1.97 -20.68 -2.10
CA HIS A 262 2.01 -19.24 -2.29
C HIS A 262 2.30 -18.47 -0.98
N PRO A 263 3.56 -18.47 -0.50
CA PRO A 263 3.95 -17.80 0.75
C PRO A 263 3.59 -16.30 0.83
N PRO A 264 3.69 -15.50 -0.25
CA PRO A 264 3.24 -14.09 -0.24
C PRO A 264 1.74 -13.96 0.07
N GLY A 265 0.90 -14.84 -0.48
CA GLY A 265 -0.54 -14.83 -0.23
C GLY A 265 -0.87 -15.13 1.22
N ASP A 266 -0.25 -16.17 1.79
CA ASP A 266 -0.41 -16.52 3.21
C ASP A 266 -0.02 -15.34 4.11
N ALA A 267 1.12 -14.71 3.80
CA ALA A 267 1.60 -13.53 4.51
C ALA A 267 0.64 -12.35 4.41
N MET A 268 0.02 -12.13 3.25
CA MET A 268 -0.96 -11.06 3.05
C MET A 268 -2.22 -11.28 3.90
N TYR A 269 -2.72 -12.51 4.02
CA TYR A 269 -3.82 -12.81 4.95
C TYR A 269 -3.39 -12.59 6.40
N GLY A 270 -2.18 -13.01 6.78
CA GLY A 270 -1.61 -12.74 8.09
C GLY A 270 -1.55 -11.23 8.41
N PHE A 271 -1.11 -10.42 7.44
CA PHE A 271 -1.11 -8.96 7.54
C PHE A 271 -2.51 -8.39 7.77
N VAL A 272 -3.50 -8.80 6.96
CA VAL A 272 -4.88 -8.32 7.06
C VAL A 272 -5.47 -8.65 8.44
N VAL A 273 -5.29 -9.89 8.93
CA VAL A 273 -5.81 -10.29 10.24
C VAL A 273 -5.13 -9.52 11.37
N ALA A 274 -3.80 -9.34 11.30
CA ALA A 274 -3.07 -8.58 12.30
C ALA A 274 -3.44 -7.09 12.28
N LEU A 275 -3.58 -6.49 11.10
CA LEU A 275 -4.01 -5.11 10.94
C LEU A 275 -5.43 -4.92 11.49
N TRP A 276 -6.34 -5.86 11.22
CA TRP A 276 -7.70 -5.85 11.78
C TRP A 276 -7.68 -5.87 13.31
N GLY A 277 -6.94 -6.81 13.92
CA GLY A 277 -6.81 -6.88 15.38
C GLY A 277 -6.19 -5.63 15.99
N SER A 278 -5.12 -5.10 15.39
CA SER A 278 -4.47 -3.86 15.85
C SER A 278 -5.40 -2.65 15.75
N SER A 279 -6.18 -2.56 14.67
CA SER A 279 -7.15 -1.49 14.42
C SER A 279 -8.32 -1.57 15.40
N LEU A 280 -8.80 -2.77 15.71
CA LEU A 280 -9.84 -2.97 16.73
C LEU A 280 -9.35 -2.52 18.12
N VAL A 281 -8.15 -2.95 18.53
CA VAL A 281 -7.56 -2.53 19.81
C VAL A 281 -7.33 -1.02 19.84
N TYR A 282 -6.91 -0.44 18.72
CA TYR A 282 -6.74 1.01 18.57
C TYR A 282 -8.05 1.77 18.85
N LEU A 283 -9.14 1.40 18.17
CA LEU A 283 -10.44 2.06 18.32
C LEU A 283 -11.01 1.90 19.74
N ILE A 284 -10.85 0.72 20.37
CA ILE A 284 -11.27 0.51 21.76
C ILE A 284 -10.54 1.45 22.71
N ASN A 285 -9.21 1.56 22.56
CA ASN A 285 -8.41 2.46 23.40
C ASN A 285 -8.75 3.93 23.12
N ARG A 286 -8.89 4.30 21.84
CA ARG A 286 -9.29 5.64 21.43
C ARG A 286 -10.63 6.04 22.05
N HIS A 287 -11.64 5.18 21.96
CA HIS A 287 -12.94 5.40 22.58
C HIS A 287 -12.82 5.60 24.10
N ARG A 288 -12.06 4.74 24.77
CA ARG A 288 -11.91 4.77 26.24
C ARG A 288 -11.24 6.04 26.75
N TYR A 289 -10.24 6.54 26.05
CA TYR A 289 -9.40 7.65 26.54
C TYR A 289 -9.71 9.01 25.90
N VAL A 290 -10.33 9.02 24.72
CA VAL A 290 -10.63 10.23 23.93
C VAL A 290 -12.14 10.43 23.75
N GLY A 291 -12.97 9.42 24.02
CA GLY A 291 -14.44 9.51 23.95
C GLY A 291 -15.02 9.29 22.55
N THR A 292 -14.22 9.37 21.49
CA THR A 292 -14.62 9.04 20.12
C THR A 292 -14.01 7.71 19.68
N PRO A 293 -14.78 6.82 19.03
CA PRO A 293 -14.29 5.51 18.59
C PRO A 293 -13.16 5.60 17.57
#